data_AF-A0A7R9UQ48-F1
#
_entry.id   AF-A0A7R9UQ48-F1
#
_cell.length_a   1.000
_cell.length_b   1.000
_cell.length_c   1.000
_cell.angle_alpha   90.00
_cell.angle_beta   90.00
_cell.angle_gamma   90.00
#
_symmetry.space_group_name_H-M   'P 1'
#
loop_
_entity.id
_entity.type
_entity.pdbx_description
1 polymer ?
#
loop_
_entity_poly.entity_id
_entity_poly.type
_entity_poly.pdbx_seq_one_letter_code
_entity_poly.pdbx_strand_id
1 'polypeptide(L)'
;MQLATQMQRSVVETGKIVIENKRIQKTGRFVRVQLGECPALHLFLGSPRALSRLALFVADAQRDSGLRAKPVVVSAPDVAAKKHLIVAVTGSARFGDVRKNAFHTLFKKAAREMGAQISLERFSTATVEVASPDVAVFFAHLANLA
;
A
#
# COMPACT_ATOMS: atom_id res chain seq x y z
N MET A 1 7.05 -19.75 -16.82
CA MET A 1 7.31 -19.71 -15.35
C MET A 1 8.31 -18.64 -14.91
N GLN A 2 9.33 -18.30 -15.71
CA GLN A 2 10.40 -17.39 -15.30
C GLN A 2 9.93 -15.99 -14.87
N LEU A 3 8.95 -15.40 -15.56
CA LEU A 3 8.45 -14.05 -15.25
C LEU A 3 7.78 -13.95 -13.87
N ALA A 4 6.97 -14.95 -13.48
CA ALA A 4 6.31 -14.97 -12.17
C ALA A 4 7.33 -15.11 -11.02
N THR A 5 8.35 -15.95 -11.22
CA THR A 5 9.45 -16.13 -10.27
C THR A 5 10.24 -14.84 -10.12
N GLN A 6 10.55 -14.15 -11.22
CA GLN A 6 11.24 -12.87 -11.19
C GLN A 6 10.42 -11.83 -10.42
N MET A 7 9.12 -11.72 -10.70
CA MET A 7 8.23 -10.79 -9.99
C MET A 7 8.21 -11.05 -8.48
N GLN A 8 8.08 -12.32 -8.07
CA GLN A 8 8.06 -12.68 -6.66
C GLN A 8 9.41 -12.41 -5.97
N ARG A 9 10.53 -12.67 -6.65
CA ARG A 9 11.87 -12.32 -6.14
C ARG A 9 11.99 -10.82 -5.90
N SER A 10 11.59 -10.00 -6.86
CA SER A 10 11.61 -8.54 -6.73
C SER A 10 10.72 -8.03 -5.60
N VAL A 11 9.54 -8.65 -5.38
CA VAL A 11 8.66 -8.35 -4.24
C VAL A 11 9.37 -8.64 -2.93
N VAL A 12 10.01 -9.80 -2.78
CA VAL A 12 10.70 -10.19 -1.54
C VAL A 12 11.91 -9.30 -1.27
N GLU A 13 12.73 -9.03 -2.29
CA GLU A 13 13.91 -8.15 -2.17
C GLU A 13 13.50 -6.73 -1.76
N THR A 14 12.50 -6.17 -2.45
CA THR A 14 11.98 -4.83 -2.10
C THR A 14 11.34 -4.83 -0.71
N GLY A 15 10.61 -5.89 -0.36
CA GLY A 15 10.00 -6.06 0.96
C GLY A 15 11.03 -6.07 2.08
N LYS A 16 12.15 -6.80 1.89
CA LYS A 16 13.27 -6.78 2.85
C LYS A 16 13.84 -5.38 3.02
N ILE A 17 14.16 -4.70 1.92
CA ILE A 17 14.68 -3.31 1.94
C ILE A 17 13.73 -2.38 2.68
N VAL A 18 12.41 -2.52 2.48
CA VAL A 18 11.40 -1.70 3.14
C VAL A 18 11.36 -1.95 4.65
N ILE A 19 11.39 -3.22 5.06
CA ILE A 19 11.36 -3.63 6.47
C ILE A 19 12.65 -3.21 7.18
N GLU A 20 13.81 -3.47 6.57
CA GLU A 20 15.14 -3.16 7.10
C GLU A 20 15.35 -1.64 7.26
N ASN A 21 14.96 -0.85 6.26
CA ASN A 21 15.11 0.61 6.31
C ASN A 21 14.10 1.32 7.23
N LYS A 22 13.28 0.56 7.98
CA LYS A 22 12.23 1.11 8.87
C LYS A 22 11.34 2.16 8.18
N ARG A 23 11.10 2.05 6.87
CA ARG A 23 10.19 2.93 6.12
C ARG A 23 8.70 2.67 6.44
N ILE A 24 8.47 1.92 7.50
CA ILE A 24 7.18 1.54 8.04
C ILE A 24 6.84 2.53 9.15
N GLN A 25 5.95 3.47 8.84
CA GLN A 25 5.44 4.41 9.83
C GLN A 25 4.07 3.94 10.32
N LYS A 26 4.01 3.61 11.61
CA LYS A 26 2.80 3.13 12.26
C LYS A 26 1.93 4.33 12.61
N THR A 27 0.83 4.51 11.89
CA THR A 27 -0.25 5.42 12.28
C THR A 27 -1.23 4.63 13.15
N GLY A 28 -1.95 5.28 14.08
CA GLY A 28 -2.79 4.59 15.08
C GLY A 28 -3.65 3.46 14.50
N ARG A 29 -4.38 3.75 13.41
CA ARG A 29 -5.29 2.81 12.73
C ARG A 29 -4.74 2.09 11.49
N PHE A 30 -3.62 2.54 10.91
CA PHE A 30 -3.03 1.92 9.71
C PHE A 30 -1.52 2.07 9.68
N VAL A 31 -0.85 1.25 8.89
CA VAL A 31 0.59 1.32 8.68
C VAL A 31 0.83 1.94 7.32
N ARG A 32 1.65 3.00 7.25
CA ARG A 32 2.08 3.58 5.97
C ARG A 32 3.50 3.13 5.63
N VAL A 33 3.69 2.83 4.36
CA VAL A 33 4.97 2.44 3.77
C VAL A 33 5.19 3.32 2.56
N GLN A 34 6.26 4.10 2.57
CA GLN A 34 6.64 4.89 1.40
C GLN A 34 7.82 4.20 0.72
N LEU A 35 7.62 3.79 -0.52
CA LEU A 35 8.72 3.30 -1.34
C LEU A 35 9.58 4.49 -1.74
N GLY A 36 10.89 4.35 -1.53
CA GLY A 36 11.86 5.25 -2.15
C GLY A 36 12.18 4.80 -3.57
N GLU A 37 13.23 5.38 -4.14
CA GLU A 37 13.81 4.87 -5.38
C GLU A 37 14.30 3.44 -5.17
N CYS A 38 13.71 2.49 -5.91
CA CYS A 38 14.15 1.10 -5.93
C CYS A 38 14.28 0.62 -7.38
N PRO A 39 15.21 -0.31 -7.69
CA PRO A 39 15.41 -0.79 -9.05
C PRO A 39 14.14 -1.40 -9.67
N ALA A 40 13.31 -2.05 -8.84
CA ALA A 40 12.08 -2.71 -9.24
C ALA A 40 10.85 -1.76 -9.29
N LEU A 41 11.02 -0.45 -9.06
CA LEU A 41 9.91 0.50 -8.99
C LEU A 41 9.06 0.50 -10.27
N HIS A 42 9.70 0.40 -11.43
CA HIS A 42 9.04 0.32 -12.73
C HIS A 42 8.07 -0.87 -12.84
N LEU A 43 8.40 -2.02 -12.23
CA LEU A 43 7.53 -3.20 -12.21
C LEU A 43 6.28 -2.98 -11.35
N PHE A 44 6.42 -2.20 -10.27
CA PHE A 44 5.32 -1.88 -9.37
C PHE A 44 4.42 -0.79 -9.92
N LEU A 45 4.98 0.20 -10.61
CA LEU A 45 4.21 1.27 -11.26
C LEU A 45 3.42 0.75 -12.46
N GLY A 46 4.00 -0.19 -13.24
CA GLY A 46 3.31 -0.80 -14.39
C GLY A 46 2.15 -1.72 -14.01
N SER A 47 2.03 -2.16 -12.75
CA SER A 47 0.94 -3.02 -12.31
C SER A 47 0.53 -2.77 -10.85
N PRO A 48 -0.69 -2.22 -10.61
CA PRO A 48 -1.25 -2.07 -9.26
C PRO A 48 -1.29 -3.37 -8.44
N ARG A 49 -1.38 -4.52 -9.14
CA ARG A 49 -1.37 -5.85 -8.52
C ARG A 49 -0.01 -6.23 -7.94
N ALA A 50 1.08 -5.81 -8.57
CA ALA A 50 2.42 -6.05 -8.06
C ALA A 50 2.65 -5.29 -6.75
N LEU A 51 2.18 -4.03 -6.70
CA LEU A 51 2.25 -3.21 -5.50
C LEU A 51 1.34 -3.76 -4.38
N SER A 52 0.17 -4.30 -4.73
CA SER A 52 -0.72 -4.99 -3.80
C SER A 52 -0.07 -6.24 -3.17
N ARG A 53 0.69 -7.02 -3.95
CA ARG A 53 1.45 -8.17 -3.43
C ARG A 53 2.54 -7.75 -2.45
N LEU A 54 3.25 -6.65 -2.73
CA LEU A 54 4.22 -6.09 -1.81
C LEU A 54 3.57 -5.63 -0.50
N ALA A 55 2.43 -4.94 -0.60
CA ALA A 55 1.66 -4.50 0.55
C ALA A 55 1.18 -5.68 1.41
N LEU A 56 0.71 -6.76 0.78
CA LEU A 56 0.31 -8.00 1.46
C LEU A 56 1.50 -8.68 2.13
N PHE A 57 2.64 -8.78 1.44
CA PHE A 57 3.88 -9.32 2.00
C PHE A 57 4.31 -8.58 3.27
N VAL A 58 4.22 -7.24 3.28
CA VAL A 58 4.52 -6.43 4.47
C VAL A 58 3.48 -6.68 5.57
N ALA A 59 2.19 -6.81 5.23
CA ALA A 59 1.15 -7.12 6.20
C ALA A 59 1.38 -8.49 6.86
N ASP A 60 1.74 -9.50 6.08
CA ASP A 60 2.07 -10.85 6.57
C ASP A 60 3.34 -10.83 7.42
N ALA A 61 4.40 -10.15 6.99
CA ALA A 61 5.63 -10.01 7.77
C ALA A 61 5.40 -9.33 9.13
N GLN A 62 4.51 -8.33 9.19
CA GLN A 62 4.13 -7.70 10.45
C GLN A 62 3.35 -8.65 11.37
N ARG A 63 2.45 -9.44 10.79
CA ARG A 63 1.69 -10.46 11.52
C ARG A 63 2.62 -11.53 12.09
N ASP A 64 3.57 -12.03 11.30
CA ASP A 64 4.55 -13.01 11.74
C ASP A 64 5.47 -12.46 12.84
N SER A 65 5.70 -11.14 12.85
CA SER A 65 6.39 -10.44 13.94
C SER A 65 5.54 -10.29 15.23
N GLY A 66 4.33 -10.87 15.28
CA GLY A 66 3.42 -10.77 16.43
C GLY A 66 2.68 -9.43 16.54
N LEU A 67 2.77 -8.55 15.54
CA LEU A 67 2.06 -7.28 15.55
C LEU A 67 0.58 -7.48 15.16
N ARG A 68 -0.31 -6.67 15.72
CA ARG A 68 -1.73 -6.67 15.33
C ARG A 68 -1.86 -6.40 13.82
N ALA A 69 -2.67 -7.21 13.14
CA ALA A 69 -3.03 -6.99 11.75
C ALA A 69 -3.70 -5.62 11.58
N LYS A 70 -2.95 -4.66 11.04
CA LYS A 70 -3.43 -3.33 10.66
C LYS A 70 -3.48 -3.23 9.14
N PRO A 71 -4.37 -2.41 8.56
CA PRO A 71 -4.31 -2.07 7.15
C PRO A 71 -2.94 -1.49 6.80
N VAL A 72 -2.35 -1.94 5.70
CA VAL A 72 -1.07 -1.45 5.17
C VAL A 72 -1.36 -0.60 3.95
N VAL A 73 -0.81 0.61 3.93
CA VAL A 73 -0.90 1.56 2.82
C VAL A 73 0.49 1.76 2.26
N VAL A 74 0.71 1.35 1.02
CA VAL A 74 1.98 1.51 0.31
C VAL A 74 1.85 2.64 -0.70
N SER A 75 2.80 3.56 -0.70
CA SER A 75 2.90 4.65 -1.67
C SER A 75 4.14 4.45 -2.54
N ALA A 76 3.95 4.36 -3.84
CA ALA A 76 5.00 4.27 -4.84
C ALA A 76 5.11 5.60 -5.62
N PRO A 77 6.25 6.30 -5.59
CA PRO A 77 6.46 7.50 -6.40
C PRO A 77 6.62 7.14 -7.87
N ASP A 78 5.88 7.82 -8.74
CA ASP A 78 6.14 7.84 -10.18
C ASP A 78 6.76 9.20 -10.55
N VAL A 79 8.09 9.20 -10.66
CA VAL A 79 8.87 10.40 -10.99
C VAL A 79 8.58 10.86 -12.43
N ALA A 80 8.27 9.93 -13.34
CA ALA A 80 7.99 10.25 -14.73
C ALA A 80 6.62 10.93 -14.89
N ALA A 81 5.59 10.39 -14.21
CA ALA A 81 4.24 10.93 -14.28
C ALA A 81 3.95 12.08 -13.28
N LYS A 82 4.91 12.40 -12.38
CA LYS A 82 4.71 13.32 -11.23
C LYS A 82 3.50 12.95 -10.35
N LYS A 83 3.23 11.66 -10.27
CA LYS A 83 2.12 11.09 -9.51
C LYS A 83 2.65 10.08 -8.50
N HIS A 84 1.82 9.69 -7.56
CA HIS A 84 2.07 8.61 -6.64
C HIS A 84 0.92 7.62 -6.73
N LEU A 85 1.30 6.36 -6.88
CA LEU A 85 0.36 5.25 -6.81
C LEU A 85 0.28 4.79 -5.36
N ILE A 86 -0.89 4.96 -4.75
CA ILE A 86 -1.17 4.56 -3.38
C ILE A 86 -2.03 3.30 -3.40
N VAL A 87 -1.54 2.23 -2.80
CA VAL A 87 -2.26 0.98 -2.64
C VAL A 87 -2.48 0.69 -1.18
N ALA A 88 -3.74 0.50 -0.83
CA ALA A 88 -4.20 0.10 0.48
C ALA A 88 -4.58 -1.38 0.45
N VAL A 89 -4.05 -2.17 1.38
CA VAL A 89 -4.47 -3.55 1.60
C VAL A 89 -4.93 -3.71 3.04
N THR A 90 -6.04 -4.40 3.22
CA THR A 90 -6.49 -4.76 4.58
C THR A 90 -6.04 -6.19 4.87
N GLY A 91 -5.04 -6.32 5.74
CA GLY A 91 -4.62 -7.62 6.27
C GLY A 91 -5.71 -8.22 7.14
N SER A 92 -6.11 -9.46 6.87
CA SER A 92 -7.05 -10.17 7.73
C SER A 92 -6.33 -10.66 8.99
N ALA A 93 -6.95 -10.46 10.16
CA ALA A 93 -6.37 -10.86 11.45
C ALA A 93 -6.27 -12.38 11.61
N ARG A 94 -7.09 -13.15 10.88
CA ARG A 94 -7.05 -14.61 10.80
C ARG A 94 -7.35 -15.05 9.36
N PHE A 95 -6.85 -16.20 8.94
CA PHE A 95 -7.22 -16.77 7.64
C PHE A 95 -8.76 -16.93 7.59
N GLY A 96 -9.43 -16.26 6.64
CA GLY A 96 -10.89 -16.29 6.49
C GLY A 96 -11.69 -15.22 7.27
N ASP A 97 -11.06 -14.30 8.01
CA ASP A 97 -11.79 -13.23 8.71
C ASP A 97 -12.15 -12.10 7.71
N VAL A 98 -13.40 -12.10 7.23
CA VAL A 98 -13.95 -11.05 6.34
C VAL A 98 -14.51 -9.94 7.21
N ARG A 99 -13.63 -9.06 7.70
CA ARG A 99 -14.10 -7.83 8.38
C ARG A 99 -14.63 -6.85 7.35
N LYS A 100 -15.80 -6.24 7.62
CA LYS A 100 -16.27 -5.06 6.89
C LYS A 100 -15.15 -4.01 6.97
N ASN A 101 -14.50 -3.74 5.85
CA ASN A 101 -13.34 -2.86 5.81
C ASN A 101 -13.77 -1.40 6.04
N ALA A 102 -13.92 -0.98 7.30
CA ALA A 102 -14.12 0.43 7.66
C ALA A 102 -13.05 1.31 6.99
N PHE A 103 -11.82 0.79 6.92
CA PHE A 103 -10.70 1.44 6.24
C PHE A 103 -10.96 1.73 4.76
N HIS A 104 -11.59 0.82 4.00
CA HIS A 104 -11.90 1.06 2.60
C HIS A 104 -12.94 2.20 2.44
N THR A 105 -13.85 2.35 3.40
CA THR A 105 -14.83 3.46 3.39
C THR A 105 -14.15 4.79 3.68
N LEU A 106 -13.24 4.83 4.66
CA LEU A 106 -12.44 6.02 4.98
C LEU A 106 -11.53 6.41 3.80
N PHE A 107 -10.88 5.43 3.17
CA PHE A 107 -10.01 5.64 2.02
C PHE A 107 -10.77 6.18 0.81
N LYS A 108 -11.96 5.63 0.52
CA LYS A 108 -12.85 6.17 -0.51
C LYS A 108 -13.29 7.61 -0.20
N LYS A 109 -13.62 7.90 1.06
CA LYS A 109 -14.02 9.24 1.50
C LYS A 109 -12.89 10.24 1.32
N ALA A 110 -11.69 9.92 1.81
CA ALA A 110 -10.48 10.75 1.66
C ALA A 110 -10.16 11.03 0.19
N ALA A 111 -10.21 9.99 -0.66
CA ALA A 111 -9.89 10.15 -2.07
C ALA A 111 -10.98 10.94 -2.83
N ARG A 112 -12.26 10.81 -2.46
CA ARG A 112 -13.35 11.60 -3.03
C ARG A 112 -13.26 13.08 -2.65
N GLU A 113 -12.92 13.37 -1.39
CA GLU A 113 -12.74 14.75 -0.89
C GLU A 113 -11.56 15.45 -1.56
N MET A 114 -10.51 14.70 -1.92
CA MET A 114 -9.36 15.23 -2.64
C MET A 114 -9.49 15.25 -4.17
N GLY A 115 -10.60 14.76 -4.72
CA GLY A 115 -10.75 14.65 -6.19
C GLY A 115 -9.75 13.69 -6.84
N ALA A 116 -9.15 12.77 -6.07
CA ALA A 116 -8.17 11.83 -6.57
C ALA A 116 -8.83 10.73 -7.41
N GLN A 117 -8.13 10.22 -8.42
CA GLN A 117 -8.66 9.16 -9.29
C GLN A 117 -8.59 7.82 -8.56
N ILE A 118 -9.76 7.27 -8.20
CA ILE A 118 -9.88 6.03 -7.44
C ILE A 118 -10.07 4.85 -8.38
N SER A 119 -9.19 3.86 -8.30
CA SER A 119 -9.36 2.56 -8.94
C SER A 119 -9.47 1.48 -7.86
N LEU A 120 -10.69 1.02 -7.59
CA LEU A 120 -10.94 0.00 -6.58
C LEU A 120 -10.93 -1.39 -7.23
N GLU A 121 -9.89 -2.19 -7.00
CA GLU A 121 -9.97 -3.62 -7.27
C GLU A 121 -10.80 -4.31 -6.16
N ARG A 122 -11.58 -5.35 -6.49
CA ARG A 122 -12.56 -5.91 -5.54
C ARG A 122 -11.92 -6.71 -4.38
N PHE A 123 -12.66 -6.76 -3.27
CA PHE A 123 -12.55 -7.60 -2.06
C PHE A 123 -11.55 -7.22 -0.96
N SER A 124 -10.32 -6.77 -1.23
CA SER A 124 -9.36 -6.46 -0.14
C SER A 124 -8.31 -5.38 -0.43
N THR A 125 -8.28 -4.86 -1.65
CA THR A 125 -7.29 -3.90 -2.14
C THR A 125 -7.96 -2.64 -2.66
N ALA A 126 -7.36 -1.48 -2.43
CA ALA A 126 -7.84 -0.21 -2.95
C ALA A 126 -6.66 0.59 -3.50
N THR A 127 -6.78 1.09 -4.73
CA THR A 127 -5.72 1.83 -5.40
C THR A 127 -6.19 3.24 -5.72
N VAL A 128 -5.35 4.23 -5.45
CA VAL A 128 -5.60 5.64 -5.76
C VAL A 128 -4.35 6.24 -6.36
N GLU A 129 -4.54 7.03 -7.40
CA GLU A 129 -3.48 7.87 -7.96
C GLU A 129 -3.64 9.29 -7.42
N VAL A 130 -2.59 9.81 -6.80
CA VAL A 130 -2.53 11.16 -6.23
C VAL A 130 -1.36 11.92 -6.85
N ALA A 131 -1.48 13.22 -7.09
CA ALA A 131 -0.34 14.02 -7.54
C ALA A 131 0.73 14.09 -6.44
N SER A 132 2.02 14.11 -6.80
CA SER A 132 3.12 14.17 -5.83
C SER A 132 3.00 15.25 -4.73
N PRO A 133 2.58 16.50 -5.00
CA PRO A 133 2.41 17.51 -3.93
C PRO A 133 1.28 17.16 -2.95
N ASP A 134 0.25 16.46 -3.40
CA ASP A 134 -0.97 16.20 -2.61
C ASP A 134 -0.86 14.94 -1.75
N VAL A 135 0.21 14.16 -1.89
CA VAL A 135 0.41 12.90 -1.13
C VAL A 135 0.48 13.15 0.38
N ALA A 136 1.20 14.19 0.80
CA ALA A 136 1.32 14.53 2.22
C ALA A 136 -0.05 14.92 2.81
N VAL A 137 -0.82 15.70 2.04
CA VAL A 137 -2.18 16.13 2.37
C VAL A 137 -3.11 14.92 2.45
N PHE A 138 -3.00 13.98 1.51
CA PHE A 138 -3.76 12.72 1.52
C PHE A 138 -3.54 11.91 2.78
N PHE A 139 -2.28 11.70 3.18
CA PHE A 139 -1.99 10.95 4.40
C PHE A 139 -2.46 11.68 5.66
N ALA A 140 -2.40 13.01 5.69
CA ALA A 140 -2.92 13.81 6.80
C ALA A 140 -4.46 13.71 6.90
N HIS A 141 -5.18 13.84 5.78
CA HIS A 141 -6.64 13.65 5.73
C HIS A 141 -7.05 12.23 6.12
N LEU A 142 -6.35 11.22 5.62
CA LEU A 142 -6.61 9.83 5.97
C LEU A 142 -6.35 9.56 7.45
N ALA A 143 -5.33 10.17 8.05
CA ALA A 143 -5.06 10.07 9.48
C ALA A 143 -6.11 10.74 10.34
N ASN A 144 -6.69 11.87 9.90
CA ASN A 144 -7.78 12.55 10.62
C ASN A 144 -9.10 11.78 10.57
N LEU A 145 -9.36 11.07 9.47
CA LEU A 145 -10.55 10.24 9.29
C LEU A 145 -10.45 8.88 10.00
N ALA A 146 -9.21 8.41 10.22
CA ALA A 146 -8.91 7.13 10.84
C ALA A 146 -8.66 7.28 12.34
#